data_AF-A0A1G5H312-F1
#
_entry.id   AF-A0A1G5H312-F1
#
_cell.length_a   1.000
_cell.length_b   1.000
_cell.length_c   1.000
_cell.angle_alpha   90.00
_cell.angle_beta   90.00
_cell.angle_gamma   90.00
#
_symmetry.space_group_name_H-M   'P 1'
#
loop_
_entity.id
_entity.type
_entity.pdbx_description
1 polymer ?
#
loop_
_entity_poly.entity_id
_entity_poly.type
_entity_poly.pdbx_seq_one_letter_code
_entity_poly.pdbx_strand_id
1 'polypeptide(L)'
;MNDMDWGGVGDPEGPFVAGTQAGHLAALKAEGAPVEEDEIAVAQWLFWDYVKDLRAHQAELAQADPREIEPARLKKAVETARTVRDAISLLMQERNKVDKLRKDIAGGVGGGSLDLDAARDEVGRRLACLRRAGGG
;
A
#
# COMPACT_ATOMS: atom_id res chain seq x y z
N MET A 1 -41.94 19.17 39.99
CA MET A 1 -42.37 20.08 38.91
C MET A 1 -41.21 21.00 38.58
N ASN A 2 -40.37 20.58 37.64
CA ASN A 2 -39.99 21.37 36.48
C ASN A 2 -39.12 20.49 35.57
N ASP A 3 -39.72 20.17 34.44
CA ASP A 3 -39.15 19.46 33.30
C ASP A 3 -38.08 20.34 32.64
N MET A 4 -36.90 19.77 32.40
CA MET A 4 -35.95 20.27 31.42
C MET A 4 -35.75 19.14 30.41
N ASP A 5 -36.57 19.21 29.38
CA ASP A 5 -36.57 18.37 28.19
C ASP A 5 -35.23 18.55 27.45
N TRP A 6 -34.42 17.48 27.40
CA TRP A 6 -33.18 17.47 26.62
C TRP A 6 -33.51 17.23 25.15
N GLY A 7 -33.86 18.32 24.46
CA GLY A 7 -34.10 18.33 23.03
C GLY A 7 -32.88 17.84 22.24
N GLY A 8 -33.12 16.84 21.39
CA GLY A 8 -32.46 16.57 20.11
C GLY A 8 -30.93 16.49 20.10
N VAL A 9 -30.41 15.26 20.05
CA VAL A 9 -29.12 14.99 19.39
C VAL A 9 -29.33 15.22 17.90
N GLY A 10 -29.22 16.48 17.48
CA GLY A 10 -28.95 16.82 16.09
C GLY A 10 -27.50 16.52 15.81
N ASP A 11 -27.23 15.68 14.83
CA ASP A 11 -25.89 15.46 14.30
C ASP A 11 -25.25 16.81 13.97
N PRO A 12 -24.02 17.12 14.42
CA PRO A 12 -23.35 18.33 14.00
C PRO A 12 -23.02 18.20 12.50
N GLU A 13 -23.83 18.85 11.66
CA GLU A 13 -23.50 19.17 10.27
C GLU A 13 -22.26 20.10 10.25
N GLY A 14 -21.08 19.49 10.40
CA GLY A 14 -19.83 20.06 9.92
C GLY A 14 -19.71 19.84 8.40
N PRO A 15 -18.95 20.66 7.67
CA PRO A 15 -18.97 20.69 6.20
C PRO A 15 -18.29 19.49 5.50
N PHE A 16 -18.10 18.37 6.19
CA PHE A 16 -17.55 17.15 5.61
C PHE A 16 -18.66 16.13 5.36
N VAL A 17 -19.34 16.25 4.21
CA VAL A 17 -20.08 15.15 3.60
C VAL A 17 -19.36 14.75 2.32
N ALA A 18 -18.88 13.50 2.31
CA ALA A 18 -18.13 12.89 1.22
C ALA A 18 -18.93 12.87 -0.09
N GLY A 19 -18.34 13.39 -1.16
CA GLY A 19 -18.88 13.40 -2.52
C GLY A 19 -19.13 11.99 -3.06
N THR A 20 -20.35 11.48 -2.86
CA THR A 20 -20.81 10.13 -3.18
C THR A 20 -21.66 10.06 -4.46
N GLN A 21 -21.60 11.04 -5.36
CA GLN A 21 -22.39 11.02 -6.60
C GLN A 21 -21.65 10.60 -7.88
N ALA A 22 -20.33 10.40 -7.83
CA ALA A 22 -19.59 9.82 -8.97
C ALA A 22 -19.61 8.27 -8.99
N GLY A 23 -19.89 7.62 -7.86
CA GLY A 23 -19.76 6.17 -7.72
C GLY A 23 -20.93 5.34 -8.26
N HIS A 24 -22.16 5.88 -8.23
CA HIS A 24 -23.35 5.08 -8.60
C HIS A 24 -23.53 4.91 -10.11
N LEU A 25 -23.02 5.85 -10.92
CA LEU A 25 -23.01 5.73 -12.38
C LEU A 25 -21.95 4.74 -12.90
N ALA A 26 -20.89 4.48 -12.12
CA ALA A 26 -19.90 3.46 -12.46
C ALA A 26 -20.41 2.03 -12.22
N ALA A 27 -21.40 1.86 -11.34
CA ALA A 27 -21.96 0.55 -10.99
C ALA A 27 -22.82 -0.08 -12.11
N LEU A 28 -23.20 0.68 -13.14
CA LEU A 28 -24.07 0.21 -14.23
C LEU A 28 -23.32 -0.24 -15.50
N LYS A 29 -21.98 -0.31 -15.51
CA LYS A 29 -21.22 -0.53 -16.76
C LYS A 29 -20.23 -1.69 -16.81
N ALA A 30 -20.23 -2.61 -15.86
CA ALA A 30 -19.29 -3.75 -15.91
C ALA A 30 -19.94 -5.09 -15.56
N GLU A 31 -21.18 -5.32 -15.97
CA GLU A 31 -21.67 -6.71 -16.12
C GLU A 31 -21.08 -7.28 -17.41
N GLY A 32 -19.98 -8.05 -17.27
CA GLY A 32 -19.29 -8.70 -18.38
C GLY A 32 -17.80 -8.37 -18.55
N ALA A 33 -17.14 -7.82 -17.53
CA ALA A 33 -15.67 -7.75 -17.56
C ALA A 33 -15.10 -9.18 -17.56
N PRO A 34 -14.09 -9.50 -18.39
CA PRO A 34 -13.36 -10.75 -18.23
C PRO A 34 -12.85 -10.81 -16.80
N VAL A 35 -12.84 -12.00 -16.19
CA VAL A 35 -12.17 -12.21 -14.92
C VAL A 35 -10.70 -11.86 -15.16
N GLU A 36 -10.34 -10.63 -14.81
CA GLU A 36 -8.97 -10.15 -14.84
C GLU A 36 -8.28 -10.99 -13.76
N GLU A 37 -7.58 -12.04 -14.18
CA GLU A 37 -6.78 -12.83 -13.25
C GLU A 37 -5.84 -11.85 -12.55
N ASP A 38 -5.81 -11.87 -11.22
CA ASP A 38 -4.90 -11.05 -10.45
C ASP A 38 -3.47 -11.42 -10.84
N GLU A 39 -2.87 -10.64 -11.74
CA GLU A 39 -1.56 -10.89 -12.32
C GLU A 39 -0.48 -11.02 -11.24
N ILE A 40 -0.66 -10.31 -10.11
CA ILE A 40 0.23 -10.38 -8.96
C ILE A 40 0.06 -11.72 -8.25
N ALA A 41 -1.17 -12.19 -8.06
CA ALA A 41 -1.42 -13.51 -7.49
C ALA A 41 -0.86 -14.63 -8.39
N VAL A 42 -1.02 -14.53 -9.71
CA VAL A 42 -0.46 -15.48 -10.68
C VAL A 42 1.07 -15.48 -10.59
N ALA A 43 1.70 -14.30 -10.62
CA ALA A 43 3.16 -14.16 -10.50
C ALA A 43 3.68 -14.69 -9.15
N GLN A 44 2.96 -14.44 -8.06
CA GLN A 44 3.30 -14.93 -6.73
C GLN A 44 3.26 -16.46 -6.68
N TRP A 45 2.22 -17.08 -7.22
CA TRP A 45 2.11 -18.53 -7.26
C TRP A 45 3.24 -19.14 -8.11
N LEU A 46 3.47 -18.63 -9.33
CA LEU A 46 4.55 -19.09 -10.21
C LEU A 46 5.93 -18.98 -9.54
N PHE A 47 6.20 -17.85 -8.87
CA PHE A 47 7.46 -17.67 -8.14
C PHE A 47 7.67 -18.78 -7.11
N TRP A 48 6.66 -19.07 -6.30
CA TRP A 48 6.76 -20.11 -5.29
C TRP A 48 6.86 -21.50 -5.89
N ASP A 49 6.26 -21.75 -7.04
CA ASP A 49 6.40 -23.00 -7.77
C ASP A 49 7.84 -23.23 -8.24
N TYR A 50 8.47 -22.22 -8.86
CA TYR A 50 9.89 -22.29 -9.23
C TYR A 50 10.83 -22.44 -8.03
N VAL A 51 10.50 -21.83 -6.89
CA VAL A 51 11.27 -22.03 -5.65
C VAL A 51 11.13 -23.46 -5.13
N LYS A 52 9.95 -24.08 -5.25
CA LYS A 52 9.75 -25.50 -4.90
C LYS A 52 10.57 -26.40 -5.83
N ASP A 53 10.53 -26.15 -7.13
CA ASP A 53 11.32 -26.91 -8.12
C ASP A 53 12.83 -26.81 -7.83
N LEU A 54 13.32 -25.61 -7.53
CA LEU A 54 14.72 -25.42 -7.15
C LEU A 54 15.09 -26.23 -5.90
N ARG A 55 14.23 -26.23 -4.87
CA ARG A 55 14.45 -27.00 -3.65
C ARG A 55 14.43 -28.50 -3.91
N ALA A 56 13.53 -28.97 -4.77
CA ALA A 56 13.48 -30.38 -5.18
C ALA A 56 14.78 -30.78 -5.88
N HIS A 57 15.24 -29.99 -6.85
CA HIS A 57 16.52 -30.22 -7.53
C HIS A 57 17.71 -30.21 -6.56
N GLN A 58 17.73 -29.30 -5.57
CA GLN A 58 18.78 -29.26 -4.55
C GLN A 58 18.77 -30.51 -3.65
N ALA A 59 17.60 -30.93 -3.19
CA ALA A 59 17.45 -32.11 -2.34
C ALA A 59 17.88 -33.39 -3.07
N GLU A 60 17.51 -33.50 -4.34
CA GLU A 60 17.91 -34.59 -5.23
C GLU A 60 19.42 -34.64 -5.45
N LEU A 61 20.04 -33.51 -5.79
CA LEU A 61 21.49 -33.43 -6.00
C LEU A 61 22.29 -33.68 -4.72
N ALA A 62 21.75 -33.31 -3.55
CA ALA A 62 22.39 -33.55 -2.26
C ALA A 62 22.42 -35.04 -1.87
N GLN A 63 21.52 -35.85 -2.41
CA GLN A 63 21.45 -37.29 -2.15
C GLN A 63 22.12 -38.14 -3.24
N ALA A 64 22.42 -37.56 -4.40
CA ALA A 64 23.03 -38.27 -5.51
C ALA A 64 24.55 -38.46 -5.32
N ASP A 65 25.08 -39.61 -5.78
CA ASP A 65 26.53 -39.76 -5.95
C ASP A 65 26.99 -38.80 -7.05
N PRO A 66 27.96 -37.89 -6.79
CA PRO A 66 28.47 -36.96 -7.79
C PRO A 66 28.94 -37.60 -9.11
N ARG A 67 29.33 -38.88 -9.08
CA ARG A 67 29.79 -39.63 -10.26
C ARG A 67 28.65 -40.15 -11.14
N GLU A 68 27.42 -40.19 -10.61
CA GLU A 68 26.23 -40.73 -11.28
C GLU A 68 25.24 -39.61 -11.68
N ILE A 69 25.59 -38.34 -11.45
CA ILE A 69 24.72 -37.21 -11.82
C ILE A 69 24.74 -37.01 -13.34
N GLU A 70 23.60 -37.27 -13.96
CA GLU A 70 23.37 -36.95 -15.37
C GLU A 70 23.59 -35.46 -15.67
N PRO A 71 24.39 -35.09 -16.69
CA PRO A 71 24.72 -33.69 -16.98
C PRO A 71 23.48 -32.86 -17.34
N ALA A 72 22.48 -33.48 -17.98
CA ALA A 72 21.21 -32.82 -18.29
C ALA A 72 20.44 -32.42 -17.02
N ARG A 73 20.50 -33.25 -15.97
CA ARG A 73 19.86 -32.97 -14.68
C ARG A 73 20.54 -31.81 -13.97
N LEU A 74 21.87 -31.81 -13.93
CA LEU A 74 22.64 -30.72 -13.35
C LEU A 74 22.35 -29.40 -14.07
N LYS A 75 22.29 -29.43 -15.41
CA LYS A 75 21.95 -28.25 -16.22
C LYS A 75 20.57 -27.69 -15.87
N LYS A 76 19.54 -28.55 -15.77
CA LYS A 76 18.19 -28.13 -15.38
C LYS A 76 18.18 -27.46 -14.00
N ALA A 77 18.86 -28.04 -13.01
CA ALA A 77 18.97 -27.44 -11.68
C ALA A 77 19.63 -26.06 -11.69
N VAL A 78 20.69 -25.89 -12.48
CA VAL A 78 21.39 -24.60 -12.65
C VAL A 78 20.50 -23.57 -13.36
N GLU A 79 19.74 -23.98 -14.37
CA GLU A 79 18.78 -23.13 -15.08
C GLU A 79 17.66 -22.67 -14.13
N THR A 80 17.04 -23.57 -13.38
CA THR A 80 16.03 -23.21 -12.37
C THR A 80 16.61 -22.26 -11.31
N ALA A 81 17.83 -22.51 -10.84
CA ALA A 81 18.51 -21.62 -9.89
C ALA A 81 18.74 -20.21 -10.45
N ARG A 82 19.09 -20.13 -11.74
CA ARG A 82 19.27 -18.85 -12.44
C ARG A 82 17.94 -18.11 -12.58
N THR A 83 16.89 -18.79 -13.04
CA THR A 83 15.55 -18.21 -13.18
C THR A 83 15.04 -17.64 -11.85
N VAL A 84 15.16 -18.40 -10.75
CA VAL A 84 14.75 -17.91 -9.41
C VAL A 84 15.58 -16.69 -8.99
N ARG A 85 16.89 -16.70 -9.22
CA ARG A 85 17.76 -15.55 -8.89
C ARG A 85 17.34 -14.29 -9.66
N ASP A 86 17.08 -14.43 -10.96
CA ASP A 86 16.70 -13.31 -11.82
C ASP A 86 15.32 -12.76 -11.41
N ALA A 87 14.37 -13.63 -11.05
CA ALA A 87 13.07 -13.23 -10.49
C ALA A 87 13.21 -12.45 -9.16
N ILE A 88 14.09 -12.90 -8.26
CA ILE A 88 14.36 -12.18 -6.99
C ILE A 88 14.96 -10.80 -7.27
N SER A 89 15.90 -10.69 -8.22
CA SER A 89 16.49 -9.41 -8.60
C SER A 89 15.43 -8.43 -9.11
N LEU A 90 14.52 -8.89 -9.96
CA LEU A 90 13.42 -8.08 -10.47
C LEU A 90 12.48 -7.63 -9.34
N LEU A 91 12.10 -8.54 -8.43
CA LEU A 91 11.27 -8.22 -7.28
C LEU A 91 11.90 -7.13 -6.39
N MET A 92 13.21 -7.20 -6.15
CA MET A 92 13.91 -6.18 -5.35
C MET A 92 13.95 -4.82 -6.06
N GLN A 93 14.08 -4.80 -7.39
CA GLN A 93 14.00 -3.57 -8.17
C GLN A 93 12.60 -2.94 -8.07
N GLU A 94 11.54 -3.73 -8.22
CA GLU A 94 10.16 -3.25 -8.09
C GLU A 94 9.86 -2.77 -6.67
N ARG A 95 10.32 -3.49 -5.64
CA ARG A 95 10.21 -3.04 -4.25
C ARG A 95 10.85 -1.67 -4.05
N ASN A 96 12.06 -1.47 -4.57
CA ASN A 96 12.75 -0.19 -4.49
C ASN A 96 12.01 0.93 -5.23
N LYS A 97 11.37 0.64 -6.37
CA LYS A 97 10.53 1.61 -7.09
C LYS A 97 9.29 1.97 -6.28
N VAL A 98 8.58 0.98 -5.74
CA VAL A 98 7.40 1.21 -4.89
C VAL A 98 7.76 2.03 -3.65
N ASP A 99 8.89 1.73 -2.99
CA ASP A 99 9.33 2.47 -1.81
C ASP A 99 9.73 3.92 -2.15
N LYS A 100 10.28 4.17 -3.34
CA LYS A 100 10.49 5.54 -3.85
C LYS A 100 9.17 6.26 -4.08
N LEU A 101 8.24 5.65 -4.82
CA LEU A 101 6.92 6.23 -5.08
C LEU A 101 6.15 6.52 -3.79
N ARG A 102 6.21 5.64 -2.80
CA ARG A 102 5.62 5.86 -1.47
C ARG A 102 6.22 7.08 -0.78
N LYS A 103 7.55 7.26 -0.85
CA LYS A 103 8.24 8.43 -0.31
C LYS A 103 7.87 9.70 -1.06
N ASP A 104 7.76 9.66 -2.37
CA ASP A 104 7.40 10.82 -3.19
C ASP A 104 5.95 11.26 -2.92
N ILE A 105 5.02 10.30 -2.80
CA ILE A 105 3.63 10.57 -2.40
C ILE A 105 3.59 11.16 -0.99
N ALA A 106 4.28 10.55 -0.02
CA ALA A 106 4.32 11.04 1.36
C ALA A 106 5.02 12.42 1.48
N GLY A 107 6.06 12.67 0.67
CA GLY A 107 6.74 13.96 0.57
C GLY A 107 5.91 15.04 -0.12
N GLY A 108 4.92 14.64 -0.95
CA GLY A 108 3.99 15.54 -1.61
C GLY A 108 2.84 16.06 -0.72
N VAL A 109 2.54 15.41 0.41
CA VAL A 109 1.47 15.84 1.34
C VAL A 109 1.86 17.11 2.11
N GLY A 110 3.10 17.59 2.00
CA GLY A 110 3.61 18.83 2.60
C GLY A 110 3.88 19.98 1.62
N GLY A 111 3.39 19.91 0.38
CA GLY A 111 3.66 20.92 -0.66
C GLY A 111 3.05 22.31 -0.40
N GLY A 112 2.07 22.41 0.50
CA GLY A 112 1.64 23.68 1.05
C GLY A 112 2.58 24.09 2.17
N SER A 113 3.40 25.13 1.96
CA SER A 113 4.16 25.71 3.07
C SER A 113 3.17 26.22 4.11
N LEU A 114 3.12 25.58 5.28
CA LEU A 114 2.42 26.15 6.43
C LEU A 114 3.12 27.46 6.78
N ASP A 115 2.43 28.58 6.61
CA ASP A 115 2.91 29.87 7.10
C ASP A 115 2.78 29.88 8.63
N LEU A 116 3.86 29.47 9.29
CA LEU A 116 3.93 29.40 10.75
C LEU A 116 3.88 30.78 11.38
N ASP A 117 4.24 31.84 10.65
CA ASP A 117 4.21 33.20 11.16
C ASP A 117 2.77 33.73 11.15
N ALA A 118 2.04 33.56 10.05
CA ALA A 118 0.61 33.87 10.00
C ALA A 118 -0.21 33.05 11.02
N ALA A 119 0.16 31.78 11.23
CA ALA A 119 -0.46 30.93 12.25
C ALA A 119 -0.20 31.44 13.67
N ARG A 120 1.04 31.89 13.97
CA ARG A 120 1.39 32.50 15.27
C ARG A 120 0.61 33.79 15.50
N ASP A 121 0.50 34.63 14.49
CA ASP A 121 -0.25 35.88 14.57
C ASP A 121 -1.73 35.62 14.90
N GLU A 122 -2.34 34.63 14.25
CA GLU A 122 -3.73 34.24 14.52
C GLU A 122 -3.93 33.72 15.95
N VAL A 123 -3.02 32.86 16.44
CA VAL A 123 -3.07 32.40 17.83
C VAL A 123 -2.89 33.56 18.81
N GLY A 124 -1.96 34.48 18.54
CA GLY A 124 -1.73 35.67 19.35
C GLY A 124 -2.97 36.57 19.44
N ARG A 125 -3.66 36.80 18.31
CA ARG A 125 -4.94 37.53 18.27
C ARG A 125 -6.01 36.88 19.15
N ARG A 126 -6.20 35.55 19.01
CA ARG A 126 -7.19 34.81 19.81
C ARG A 126 -6.90 34.88 21.30
N LEU A 127 -5.63 34.70 21.70
CA LEU A 127 -5.22 34.83 23.10
C LEU A 127 -5.43 36.25 23.65
N ALA A 128 -5.15 37.28 22.86
CA ALA A 128 -5.41 38.66 23.27
C ALA A 128 -6.91 38.96 23.45
N CYS A 129 -7.77 38.40 22.60
CA CYS A 129 -9.22 38.47 22.79
C CYS A 129 -9.66 37.78 24.09
N LEU A 130 -9.12 36.60 24.38
CA LEU A 130 -9.44 35.87 25.63
C LEU A 130 -8.97 36.63 26.87
N ARG A 131 -7.75 37.20 26.88
CA ARG A 131 -7.27 38.01 28.01
C ARG A 131 -8.14 39.25 28.25
N ARG A 132 -8.56 39.93 27.18
CA ARG A 132 -9.47 41.08 27.27
C ARG A 132 -10.84 40.69 27.84
N ALA A 133 -11.37 39.53 27.45
CA ALA A 133 -12.62 39.03 28.00
C ALA A 133 -12.51 38.62 29.48
N GLY A 134 -11.32 38.20 29.93
CA GLY A 134 -11.05 37.80 31.32
C GLY A 134 -10.71 38.93 32.30
N GLY A 135 -10.59 40.18 31.86
CA GLY A 135 -10.31 41.34 32.72
C GLY A 135 -8.83 41.73 32.88
N GLY A 136 -7.91 41.13 32.10
CA GLY A 136 -6.47 41.47 32.11
C GLY A 136 -5.59 40.32 32.55
#